data_AF-A0A2D9VFE2-F1
#
_entry.id   AF-A0A2D9VFE2-F1
#
_cell.length_a   1.000
_cell.length_b   1.000
_cell.length_c   1.000
_cell.angle_alpha   90.00
_cell.angle_beta   90.00
_cell.angle_gamma   90.00
#
_symmetry.space_group_name_H-M   'P 1'
#
loop_
_entity.id
_entity.type
_entity.pdbx_description
1 polymer ?
#
loop_
_entity_poly.entity_id
_entity_poly.type
_entity_poly.pdbx_seq_one_letter_code
_entity_poly.pdbx_strand_id
1 'polypeptide(L)'
;MGKREITRKEFIKKTSKCAGGLICGPIILSVFQSCSKPNPINSANEDTLYISECPCHQAQFDQEGNVIQNPSTGEEINPLTQYSVQEINQSSFIVIDNEQNLIEISFSDHSSLEQVGGVSSTSSNSLDNDGLLLYRKSETEIIALSRSCTHAGCPTGDFESV
;
A
#
# COMPACT_ATOMS: atom_id res chain seq x y z
N MET A 1 -68.28 -5.56 26.09
CA MET A 1 -67.01 -6.19 25.70
C MET A 1 -67.22 -6.86 24.35
N GLY A 2 -66.61 -6.50 23.22
CA GLY A 2 -65.35 -5.80 23.01
C GLY A 2 -64.33 -6.79 22.46
N LYS A 3 -64.13 -6.78 21.13
CA LYS A 3 -62.85 -6.90 20.41
C LYS A 3 -63.16 -6.90 18.90
N ARG A 4 -62.85 -5.79 18.22
CA ARG A 4 -62.83 -5.70 16.76
C ARG A 4 -61.38 -5.45 16.34
N GLU A 5 -60.98 -6.21 15.35
CA GLU A 5 -59.68 -6.20 14.69
C GLU A 5 -59.37 -4.84 14.09
N ILE A 6 -58.10 -4.42 14.18
CA ILE A 6 -57.64 -3.18 13.55
C ILE A 6 -56.78 -3.57 12.35
N THR A 7 -57.36 -3.39 11.17
CA THR A 7 -56.71 -3.52 9.85
C THR A 7 -55.73 -2.38 9.57
N ARG A 8 -54.73 -2.67 8.72
CA ARG A 8 -53.53 -1.87 8.38
C ARG A 8 -53.71 -0.41 7.92
N LYS A 9 -54.92 0.15 7.91
CA LYS A 9 -55.18 1.56 7.56
C LYS A 9 -55.12 2.53 8.75
N GLU A 10 -55.03 2.05 9.99
CA GLU A 10 -55.01 2.90 11.19
C GLU A 10 -53.59 3.24 11.72
N PHE A 11 -52.51 2.67 11.16
CA PHE A 11 -51.16 2.89 11.71
C PHE A 11 -50.42 4.09 11.09
N ILE A 12 -50.86 4.63 9.96
CA ILE A 12 -50.12 5.66 9.21
C ILE A 12 -50.53 7.11 9.61
N LYS A 13 -51.50 7.27 10.52
CA LYS A 13 -51.97 8.61 10.94
C LYS A 13 -51.37 9.13 12.25
N LYS A 14 -50.20 8.63 12.68
CA LYS A 14 -49.59 8.99 13.98
C LYS A 14 -48.12 9.41 13.96
N THR A 15 -47.65 10.12 12.94
CA THR A 15 -46.39 10.92 13.05
C THR A 15 -46.42 12.12 12.11
N SER A 16 -47.29 13.10 12.36
CA SER A 16 -47.16 14.41 11.68
C SER A 16 -47.80 15.51 12.52
N LYS A 17 -47.03 16.05 13.47
CA LYS A 17 -47.23 17.38 14.09
C LYS A 17 -45.90 17.92 14.63
N CYS A 18 -45.03 18.37 13.71
CA CYS A 18 -44.03 19.42 13.91
C CYS A 18 -44.09 20.23 12.59
N ALA A 19 -44.21 21.55 12.51
CA ALA A 19 -43.85 22.61 13.43
C ALA A 19 -44.81 23.81 13.26
N GLY A 20 -44.93 24.62 14.31
CA GLY A 20 -45.36 26.02 14.14
C GLY A 20 -44.21 26.82 13.53
N GLY A 21 -44.55 27.63 12.52
CA GLY A 21 -43.88 28.88 12.17
C GLY A 21 -42.46 28.82 11.57
N LEU A 22 -42.39 29.18 10.27
CA LEU A 22 -41.29 29.86 9.59
C LEU A 22 -39.87 29.23 9.64
N ILE A 23 -39.38 28.77 8.48
CA ILE A 23 -38.17 29.25 7.75
C ILE A 23 -37.84 28.23 6.62
N CYS A 24 -37.63 28.77 5.40
CA CYS A 24 -36.98 28.25 4.18
C CYS A 24 -36.92 26.73 3.91
N GLY A 25 -37.55 26.30 2.80
CA GLY A 25 -37.61 24.90 2.37
C GLY A 25 -36.35 24.40 1.64
N PRO A 26 -36.11 23.07 1.64
CA PRO A 26 -35.16 22.44 0.73
C PRO A 26 -35.84 21.57 -0.33
N ILE A 27 -35.26 21.59 -1.52
CA ILE A 27 -35.52 20.70 -2.65
C ILE A 27 -35.12 19.28 -2.25
N ILE A 28 -36.01 18.30 -2.46
CA ILE A 28 -35.75 16.89 -2.17
C ILE A 28 -34.98 16.30 -3.36
N LEU A 29 -33.65 16.16 -3.25
CA LEU A 29 -32.89 15.30 -4.15
C LEU A 29 -33.11 13.84 -3.76
N SER A 30 -33.64 13.05 -4.68
CA SER A 30 -33.60 11.58 -4.63
C SER A 30 -32.43 11.12 -5.50
N VAL A 31 -31.34 10.64 -4.89
CA VAL A 31 -30.28 9.93 -5.62
C VAL A 31 -29.89 8.68 -4.82
N PHE A 32 -29.90 7.56 -5.52
CA PHE A 32 -29.68 6.20 -5.07
C PHE A 32 -28.48 6.05 -4.13
N GLN A 33 -28.71 5.57 -2.90
CA GLN A 33 -27.64 4.87 -2.17
C GLN A 33 -27.50 3.48 -2.80
N SER A 34 -26.78 3.47 -3.93
CA SER A 34 -26.12 2.29 -4.47
C SER A 34 -25.43 1.56 -3.32
N CYS A 35 -25.63 0.25 -3.23
CA CYS A 35 -24.90 -0.59 -2.30
C CYS A 35 -23.40 -0.26 -2.40
N SER A 36 -22.79 0.19 -1.32
CA SER A 36 -21.34 0.11 -1.18
C SER A 36 -21.02 -1.38 -1.27
N LYS A 37 -20.38 -1.80 -2.36
CA LYS A 37 -19.74 -3.12 -2.41
C LYS A 37 -18.87 -3.21 -1.16
N PRO A 38 -18.90 -4.32 -0.39
CA PRO A 38 -17.86 -4.55 0.59
C PRO A 38 -16.53 -4.49 -0.17
N ASN A 39 -15.63 -3.60 0.26
CA ASN A 39 -14.29 -3.51 -0.26
C ASN A 39 -13.64 -4.88 -0.07
N PRO A 40 -12.98 -5.47 -1.09
CA PRO A 40 -12.16 -6.64 -0.84
C PRO A 40 -10.98 -6.19 0.01
N ILE A 41 -11.09 -6.39 1.33
CA ILE A 41 -9.94 -6.28 2.22
C ILE A 41 -9.09 -7.52 1.94
N ASN A 42 -7.94 -7.29 1.31
CA ASN A 42 -6.68 -7.97 1.65
C ASN A 42 -5.51 -7.04 1.26
N SER A 43 -5.12 -6.24 2.26
CA SER A 43 -3.74 -5.81 2.58
C SER A 43 -2.85 -5.08 1.57
N ALA A 44 -3.38 -4.30 0.63
CA ALA A 44 -2.65 -3.11 0.21
C ALA A 44 -2.97 -2.01 1.24
N ASN A 45 -1.96 -1.52 1.96
CA ASN A 45 -2.15 -0.31 2.77
C ASN A 45 -2.56 0.83 1.80
N GLU A 46 -3.41 1.77 2.22
CA GLU A 46 -3.72 2.98 1.42
C GLU A 46 -2.44 3.79 1.11
N ASP A 47 -1.33 3.47 1.79
CA ASP A 47 0.00 4.03 1.59
C ASP A 47 0.89 3.23 0.60
N THR A 48 0.44 2.11 0.04
CA THR A 48 1.21 1.37 -0.97
C THR A 48 1.26 2.18 -2.27
N LEU A 49 2.46 2.56 -2.70
CA LEU A 49 2.70 3.35 -3.92
C LEU A 49 3.32 2.51 -5.03
N TYR A 50 4.11 1.50 -4.66
CA TYR A 50 4.76 0.61 -5.60
C TYR A 50 4.68 -0.83 -5.13
N ILE A 51 4.69 -1.76 -6.10
CA ILE A 51 4.77 -3.19 -5.87
C ILE A 51 5.97 -3.75 -6.64
N SER A 52 6.73 -4.63 -5.98
CA SER A 52 7.69 -5.51 -6.63
C SER A 52 7.16 -6.94 -6.59
N GLU A 53 7.12 -7.60 -7.75
CA GLU A 53 6.63 -8.97 -7.88
C GLU A 53 7.77 -9.98 -8.07
N CYS A 54 7.71 -11.09 -7.36
CA CYS A 54 8.55 -12.26 -7.58
C CYS A 54 7.95 -13.16 -8.68
N PRO A 55 8.60 -13.30 -9.85
CA PRO A 55 8.05 -14.03 -10.99
C PRO A 55 7.95 -15.55 -10.78
N CYS A 56 8.63 -16.11 -9.76
CA CYS A 56 8.60 -17.55 -9.51
C CYS A 56 7.23 -18.03 -9.03
N HIS A 57 6.63 -17.33 -8.06
CA HIS A 57 5.38 -17.75 -7.43
C HIS A 57 4.46 -16.55 -7.11
N GLN A 58 4.64 -15.42 -7.79
CA GLN A 58 3.76 -14.22 -7.70
C GLN A 58 3.65 -13.65 -6.27
N ALA A 59 4.69 -13.80 -5.45
CA ALA A 59 4.75 -13.07 -4.19
C ALA A 59 4.93 -11.57 -4.48
N GLN A 60 4.27 -10.71 -3.74
CA GLN A 60 4.33 -9.27 -3.94
C GLN A 60 4.72 -8.55 -2.65
N PHE A 61 5.57 -7.54 -2.81
CA PHE A 61 6.09 -6.72 -1.74
C PHE A 61 5.86 -5.23 -2.05
N ASP A 62 5.55 -4.43 -1.03
CA ASP A 62 5.45 -2.97 -1.18
C ASP A 62 6.81 -2.28 -1.15
N GLN A 63 6.80 -0.95 -1.30
CA GLN A 63 8.02 -0.14 -1.29
C GLN A 63 8.76 -0.08 0.06
N GLU A 64 8.13 -0.54 1.15
CA GLU A 64 8.76 -0.75 2.45
C GLU A 64 9.23 -2.20 2.65
N GLY A 65 8.97 -3.09 1.69
CA GLY A 65 9.35 -4.50 1.70
C GLY A 65 8.35 -5.42 2.39
N ASN A 66 7.22 -4.90 2.86
CA ASN A 66 6.18 -5.72 3.49
C ASN A 66 5.50 -6.62 2.46
N VAL A 67 5.05 -7.79 2.93
CA VAL A 67 4.32 -8.73 2.08
C VAL A 67 2.90 -8.23 1.84
N ILE A 68 2.56 -7.98 0.58
CA ILE A 68 1.20 -7.65 0.12
C ILE A 68 0.48 -8.92 -0.31
N GLN A 69 1.21 -9.81 -1.00
CA GLN A 69 0.69 -11.08 -1.47
C GLN A 69 1.69 -12.19 -1.17
N ASN A 70 1.23 -13.20 -0.43
CA ASN A 70 1.97 -14.44 -0.25
C ASN A 70 2.07 -15.23 -1.58
N PRO A 71 3.13 -16.04 -1.77
CA PRO A 71 3.28 -16.90 -2.94
C PRO A 71 2.03 -17.72 -3.27
N SER A 72 1.79 -17.97 -4.56
CA SER A 72 0.70 -18.82 -5.05
C SER A 72 0.79 -20.29 -4.60
N THR A 73 1.90 -20.69 -3.95
CA THR A 73 2.07 -21.99 -3.28
C THR A 73 1.29 -22.08 -1.96
N GLY A 74 0.84 -20.95 -1.41
CA GLY A 74 0.07 -20.87 -0.17
C GLY A 74 0.90 -20.75 1.10
N GLU A 75 2.22 -20.60 0.98
CA GLU A 75 3.12 -20.38 2.11
C GLU A 75 3.09 -18.91 2.56
N GLU A 76 3.06 -18.66 3.87
CA GLU A 76 3.32 -17.33 4.42
C GLU A 76 4.82 -17.06 4.42
N ILE A 77 5.23 -15.86 3.99
CA ILE A 77 6.65 -15.48 3.90
C ILE A 77 6.95 -14.21 4.70
N ASN A 78 8.24 -13.96 4.90
CA ASN A 78 8.71 -12.75 5.59
C ASN A 78 8.81 -11.55 4.62
N PRO A 79 8.77 -10.30 5.12
CA PRO A 79 9.17 -9.12 4.36
C PRO A 79 10.55 -9.25 3.71
N LEU A 80 10.80 -8.49 2.65
CA LEU A 80 12.13 -8.41 2.05
C LEU A 80 13.16 -7.93 3.08
N THR A 81 14.39 -8.43 2.96
CA THR A 81 15.48 -7.98 3.82
C THR A 81 15.77 -6.52 3.53
N GLN A 82 15.74 -5.68 4.56
CA GLN A 82 16.09 -4.27 4.45
C GLN A 82 17.52 -4.01 4.91
N TYR A 83 18.26 -3.23 4.12
CA TYR A 83 19.63 -2.80 4.43
C TYR A 83 19.62 -1.43 5.11
N SER A 84 20.69 -1.13 5.87
CA SER A 84 20.85 0.19 6.47
C SER A 84 21.38 1.18 5.44
N VAL A 85 20.76 2.36 5.34
CA VAL A 85 21.24 3.45 4.48
C VAL A 85 21.80 4.58 5.34
N GLN A 86 22.99 5.06 4.98
CA GLN A 86 23.72 6.10 5.69
C GLN A 86 24.37 7.10 4.73
N GLU A 87 24.86 8.20 5.29
CA GLU A 87 25.67 9.21 4.58
C GLU A 87 25.01 9.78 3.30
N ILE A 88 23.68 9.89 3.30
CA ILE A 88 22.91 10.48 2.21
C ILE A 88 23.35 11.93 2.02
N ASN A 89 23.97 12.21 0.88
CA ASN A 89 24.42 13.54 0.48
C ASN A 89 23.83 13.89 -0.90
N GLN A 90 24.37 14.90 -1.59
CA GLN A 90 23.82 15.34 -2.89
C GLN A 90 24.25 14.46 -4.06
N SER A 91 25.33 13.69 -3.93
CA SER A 91 25.91 12.87 -5.01
C SER A 91 25.76 11.37 -4.81
N SER A 92 25.70 10.92 -3.55
CA SER A 92 25.67 9.49 -3.22
C SER A 92 25.06 9.21 -1.85
N PHE A 93 24.90 7.92 -1.57
CA PHE A 93 24.58 7.36 -0.26
C PHE A 93 25.25 5.99 -0.09
N ILE A 94 25.38 5.53 1.15
CA ILE A 94 25.99 4.25 1.48
C ILE A 94 24.91 3.26 1.93
N VAL A 95 24.94 2.05 1.38
CA VAL A 95 24.14 0.91 1.85
C VAL A 95 25.06 -0.05 2.60
N ILE A 96 24.61 -0.51 3.77
CA ILE A 96 25.40 -1.35 4.69
C ILE A 96 24.56 -2.54 5.15
N ASP A 97 25.18 -3.72 5.16
CA ASP A 97 24.58 -4.93 5.73
C ASP A 97 24.88 -5.11 7.23
N ASN A 98 24.43 -6.22 7.81
CA ASN A 98 24.64 -6.52 9.23
C ASN A 98 26.10 -6.89 9.56
N GLU A 99 26.91 -7.21 8.56
CA GLU A 99 28.32 -7.59 8.68
C GLU A 99 29.27 -6.41 8.43
N GLN A 100 28.73 -5.20 8.24
CA GLN A 100 29.46 -3.97 7.89
C GLN A 100 30.11 -3.99 6.49
N ASN A 101 29.66 -4.87 5.59
CA ASN A 101 29.96 -4.72 4.18
C ASN A 101 29.18 -3.52 3.65
N LEU A 102 29.81 -2.75 2.76
CA LEU A 102 29.24 -1.51 2.25
C LEU A 102 29.35 -1.41 0.73
N ILE A 103 28.40 -0.70 0.14
CA ILE A 103 28.48 -0.18 -1.22
C ILE A 103 28.06 1.29 -1.22
N GLU A 104 28.69 2.07 -2.08
CA GLU A 104 28.29 3.44 -2.36
C GLU A 104 27.46 3.46 -3.65
N ILE A 105 26.30 4.11 -3.62
CA ILE A 105 25.40 4.26 -4.76
C ILE A 105 25.34 5.74 -5.13
N SER A 106 25.60 6.06 -6.41
CA SER A 106 25.53 7.43 -6.91
C SER A 106 24.14 7.77 -7.43
N PHE A 107 23.67 8.98 -7.13
CA PHE A 107 22.43 9.51 -7.71
C PHE A 107 22.53 9.67 -9.24
N SER A 108 23.72 9.87 -9.80
CA SER A 108 23.85 10.02 -11.27
C SER A 108 23.46 8.76 -12.04
N ASP A 109 23.69 7.58 -11.44
CA ASP A 109 23.35 6.29 -12.03
C ASP A 109 21.90 5.89 -11.71
N HIS A 110 21.29 6.56 -10.73
CA HIS A 110 19.94 6.32 -10.24
C HIS A 110 19.15 7.63 -10.11
N SER A 111 19.08 8.40 -11.21
CA SER A 111 18.58 9.78 -11.19
C SER A 111 17.13 9.93 -10.74
N SER A 112 16.33 8.87 -10.81
CA SER A 112 14.97 8.85 -10.25
C SER A 112 14.95 9.09 -8.74
N LEU A 113 16.00 8.68 -8.03
CA LEU A 113 16.13 8.85 -6.57
C LEU A 113 16.49 10.29 -6.16
N GLU A 114 16.76 11.19 -7.11
CA GLU A 114 16.90 12.63 -6.82
C GLU A 114 15.57 13.27 -6.39
N GLN A 115 14.44 12.62 -6.67
CA GLN A 115 13.11 13.09 -6.29
C GLN A 115 12.53 12.21 -5.18
N VAL A 116 11.95 12.83 -4.14
CA VAL A 116 11.13 12.11 -3.16
C VAL A 116 9.99 11.39 -3.87
N GLY A 117 9.77 10.13 -3.51
CA GLY A 117 8.86 9.22 -4.19
C GLY A 117 9.53 8.40 -5.30
N GLY A 118 10.77 8.71 -5.68
CA GLY A 118 11.50 8.02 -6.74
C GLY A 118 11.88 6.59 -6.36
N VAL A 119 11.89 5.70 -7.35
CA VAL A 119 12.32 4.31 -7.22
C VAL A 119 13.42 3.98 -8.21
N SER A 120 14.30 3.05 -7.84
CA SER A 120 15.33 2.50 -8.74
C SER A 120 15.70 1.08 -8.31
N SER A 121 16.50 0.40 -9.11
CA SER A 121 17.07 -0.89 -8.74
C SER A 121 18.53 -0.99 -9.16
N THR A 122 19.30 -1.78 -8.42
CA THR A 122 20.67 -2.13 -8.79
C THR A 122 20.73 -3.52 -9.42
N SER A 123 21.81 -3.79 -10.14
CA SER A 123 22.21 -5.15 -10.47
C SER A 123 22.88 -5.82 -9.26
N SER A 124 23.19 -7.11 -9.43
CA SER A 124 24.05 -7.90 -8.54
C SER A 124 25.27 -7.10 -8.06
N ASN A 125 25.56 -7.18 -6.76
CA ASN A 125 26.64 -6.45 -6.10
C ASN A 125 27.15 -7.23 -4.88
N SER A 126 28.07 -6.64 -4.10
CA SER A 126 28.70 -7.32 -2.96
C SER A 126 27.78 -7.54 -1.76
N LEU A 127 26.63 -6.87 -1.67
CA LEU A 127 25.65 -7.06 -0.58
C LEU A 127 24.52 -8.01 -0.97
N ASP A 128 24.13 -8.00 -2.25
CA ASP A 128 23.00 -8.76 -2.76
C ASP A 128 23.30 -9.30 -4.16
N ASN A 129 23.20 -10.62 -4.33
CA ASN A 129 23.46 -11.30 -5.60
C ASN A 129 22.38 -11.03 -6.65
N ASP A 130 21.17 -10.67 -6.24
CA ASP A 130 20.05 -10.33 -7.11
C ASP A 130 19.92 -8.81 -7.30
N GLY A 131 20.65 -8.04 -6.48
CA GLY A 131 20.66 -6.58 -6.48
C GLY A 131 19.73 -5.99 -5.43
N LEU A 132 19.52 -4.68 -5.48
CA LEU A 132 18.71 -3.95 -4.50
C LEU A 132 17.53 -3.26 -5.16
N LEU A 133 16.41 -3.17 -4.45
CA LEU A 133 15.32 -2.23 -4.72
C LEU A 133 15.52 -0.98 -3.85
N LEU A 134 15.35 0.19 -4.45
CA LEU A 134 15.59 1.48 -3.81
C LEU A 134 14.35 2.35 -3.90
N TYR A 135 13.94 2.95 -2.78
CA TYR A 135 12.83 3.88 -2.70
C TYR A 135 13.20 5.13 -1.89
N ARG A 136 13.10 6.31 -2.52
CA ARG A 136 13.37 7.62 -1.90
C ARG A 136 12.15 8.08 -1.10
N LYS A 137 12.03 7.64 0.14
CA LYS A 137 10.88 7.93 1.00
C LYS A 137 10.80 9.39 1.46
N SER A 138 11.95 10.04 1.70
CA SER A 138 12.02 11.46 2.03
C SER A 138 13.37 12.06 1.64
N GLU A 139 13.59 13.34 1.92
CA GLU A 139 14.88 14.01 1.67
C GLU A 139 16.05 13.40 2.45
N THR A 140 15.76 12.69 3.54
CA THR A 140 16.77 12.13 4.44
C THR A 140 16.62 10.62 4.64
N GLU A 141 15.77 9.97 3.84
CA GLU A 141 15.46 8.54 4.00
C GLU A 141 15.34 7.88 2.62
N ILE A 142 16.15 6.83 2.44
CA ILE A 142 16.04 5.88 1.33
C ILE A 142 15.83 4.51 1.96
N ILE A 143 14.85 3.78 1.45
CA ILE A 143 14.66 2.35 1.76
C ILE A 143 15.46 1.56 0.72
N ALA A 144 16.31 0.65 1.18
CA ALA A 144 17.07 -0.27 0.35
C ALA A 144 16.72 -1.71 0.74
N LEU A 145 16.16 -2.48 -0.20
CA LEU A 145 15.67 -3.83 0.02
C LEU A 145 16.41 -4.83 -0.85
N SER A 146 16.57 -6.05 -0.35
CA SER A 146 17.02 -7.19 -1.14
C SER A 146 16.07 -7.45 -2.31
N ARG A 147 16.62 -7.81 -3.47
CA ARG A 147 15.84 -8.38 -4.58
C ARG A 147 15.67 -9.89 -4.46
N SER A 148 16.16 -10.51 -3.40
CA SER A 148 15.97 -11.95 -3.19
C SER A 148 14.67 -12.21 -2.43
N CYS A 149 13.72 -12.85 -3.09
CA CYS A 149 12.45 -13.21 -2.49
C CYS A 149 12.66 -14.17 -1.31
N THR A 150 12.08 -13.84 -0.16
CA THR A 150 12.19 -14.61 1.10
C THR A 150 11.50 -15.98 1.08
N HIS A 151 10.82 -16.34 0.00
CA HIS A 151 10.30 -17.69 -0.24
C HIS A 151 11.42 -18.66 -0.64
N ALA A 152 11.94 -18.49 -1.86
CA ALA A 152 12.85 -19.44 -2.50
C ALA A 152 14.13 -18.77 -3.05
N GLY A 153 14.39 -17.52 -2.70
CA GLY A 153 15.55 -16.75 -3.14
C GLY A 153 15.52 -16.35 -4.62
N CYS A 154 14.34 -16.32 -5.24
CA CYS A 154 14.22 -15.85 -6.62
C CYS A 154 14.40 -14.32 -6.69
N PRO A 155 15.07 -13.80 -7.74
CA PRO A 155 15.12 -12.37 -7.99
C PRO A 155 13.71 -11.79 -8.18
N THR A 156 13.39 -10.71 -7.48
CA THR A 156 12.17 -9.93 -7.69
C THR A 156 12.31 -9.00 -8.89
N GLY A 157 11.17 -8.63 -9.47
CA GLY A 157 11.07 -7.56 -10.46
C GLY A 157 11.42 -6.19 -9.86
N ASP A 158 11.47 -5.18 -10.71
CA ASP A 158 11.60 -3.80 -10.27
C ASP A 158 10.29 -3.31 -9.62
N PHE A 159 10.30 -2.09 -9.08
CA PHE A 159 9.07 -1.47 -8.57
C PHE A 159 8.20 -0.98 -9.72
N GLU A 160 6.92 -1.38 -9.69
CA GLU A 160 5.87 -0.90 -10.57
C GLU A 160 4.85 -0.08 -9.76
N SER A 161 4.40 1.05 -10.30
CA SER A 161 3.39 1.89 -9.63
C SER A 161 2.05 1.17 -9.56
N VAL A 162 1.34 1.30 -8.43
CA VAL A 162 -0.02 0.75 -8.24
C VAL A 162 -1.13 1.63 -8.79
#